data_AF-A0A392NK56-F1
#
_entry.id   AF-A0A392NK56-F1
#
_cell.length_a   1.000
_cell.length_b   1.000
_cell.length_c   1.000
_cell.angle_alpha   90.00
_cell.angle_beta   90.00
_cell.angle_gamma   90.00
#
_symmetry.space_group_name_H-M   'P 1'
#
loop_
_entity.id
_entity.type
_entity.pdbx_description
1 polymer ?
#
loop_
_entity_poly.entity_id
_entity_poly.type
_entity_poly.pdbx_seq_one_letter_code
_entity_poly.pdbx_strand_id
1 'polypeptide(L)'
;MKLKACLLADIVQYFVDAKLEFDASYIYEDVIRAIDHVHRSGLVHRGILSDPHKYLMKNGKILCFLKMLKEKGKKLFLLTNSPYYFVDGGMRFMLE
;
A
#
# COMPACT_ATOMS: atom_id res chain seq x y z
N MET A 1 5.90 0.90 8.51
CA MET A 1 6.62 0.45 9.72
C MET A 1 5.71 -0.23 10.73
N LYS A 2 4.56 0.36 11.10
CA LYS A 2 3.64 -0.22 12.12
C LYS A 2 3.12 -1.63 11.79
N LEU A 3 2.61 -1.88 10.57
CA LEU A 3 2.06 -3.20 10.20
C LEU A 3 3.08 -4.35 10.32
N LYS A 4 4.33 -4.12 9.87
CA LYS A 4 5.39 -5.14 9.91
C LYS A 4 5.72 -5.54 11.36
N ALA A 5 5.85 -4.55 12.24
CA ALA A 5 6.17 -4.78 13.64
C ALA A 5 5.03 -5.47 14.40
N CYS A 6 3.77 -5.07 14.14
CA CYS A 6 2.61 -5.74 14.73
C CYS A 6 2.51 -7.19 14.27
N LEU A 7 2.58 -7.45 12.96
CA LEU A 7 2.50 -8.82 12.44
C LEU A 7 3.63 -9.71 12.97
N LEU A 8 4.85 -9.17 13.06
CA LEU A 8 5.97 -9.90 13.65
C LEU A 8 5.71 -10.24 15.13
N ALA A 9 5.23 -9.27 15.91
CA ALA A 9 4.91 -9.48 17.33
C ALA A 9 3.78 -10.52 17.49
N ASP A 10 2.73 -10.45 16.68
CA ASP A 10 1.60 -11.38 16.72
C ASP A 10 2.04 -12.82 16.41
N ILE A 11 2.88 -13.00 15.38
CA ILE A 11 3.41 -14.32 15.03
C ILE A 11 4.34 -14.84 16.12
N VAL A 12 5.26 -14.02 16.65
CA VAL A 12 6.12 -14.43 17.76
C VAL A 12 5.28 -14.85 18.97
N GLN A 13 4.26 -14.06 19.32
CA GLN A 13 3.36 -14.39 20.44
C GLN A 13 2.64 -15.71 20.20
N TYR A 14 2.17 -15.98 18.97
CA TYR A 14 1.54 -17.25 18.62
C TYR A 14 2.46 -18.47 18.89
N PHE A 15 3.73 -18.39 18.51
CA PHE A 15 4.69 -19.49 18.78
C PHE A 15 4.95 -19.66 20.28
N VAL A 16 5.06 -18.56 21.03
CA VAL A 16 5.23 -18.57 22.49
C VAL A 16 4.04 -19.25 23.18
N ASP A 17 2.81 -18.85 22.84
CA ASP A 17 1.59 -19.39 23.44
C ASP A 17 1.40 -20.88 23.12
N ALA A 18 1.77 -21.28 21.90
CA ALA A 18 1.75 -22.68 21.46
C ALA A 18 2.91 -23.52 22.03
N LYS A 19 3.86 -22.93 22.76
CA LYS A 19 5.08 -23.57 23.27
C LYS A 19 5.90 -24.24 22.16
N LEU A 20 5.94 -23.62 20.99
CA LEU A 20 6.73 -24.07 19.85
C LEU A 20 8.12 -23.43 19.91
N GLU A 21 9.16 -24.20 19.61
CA GLU A 21 10.50 -23.64 19.39
C GLU A 21 10.53 -22.89 18.05
N PHE A 22 11.22 -21.75 18.03
CA PHE A 22 11.39 -20.94 16.83
C PHE A 22 12.71 -20.18 16.86
N ASP A 23 13.19 -19.83 15.67
CA ASP A 23 14.28 -18.86 15.49
C ASP A 23 13.68 -17.52 15.03
N ALA A 24 13.97 -16.45 15.76
CA ALA A 24 13.41 -15.13 15.49
C ALA A 24 13.84 -14.57 14.11
N SER A 25 15.02 -14.93 13.60
CA SER A 25 15.50 -14.49 12.30
C SER A 25 14.68 -15.11 11.16
N TYR A 26 14.32 -16.39 11.27
CA TYR A 26 13.47 -17.05 10.26
C TYR A 26 12.05 -16.50 10.27
N ILE A 27 11.45 -16.28 11.46
CA ILE A 27 10.13 -15.63 11.54
C ILE A 27 10.16 -14.25 10.87
N TYR A 28 11.20 -13.45 11.15
CA TYR A 28 11.35 -12.15 10.52
C TYR A 28 11.44 -12.24 8.99
N GLU A 29 12.27 -13.14 8.47
CA GLU A 29 12.40 -13.34 7.03
C GLU A 29 11.07 -13.76 6.38
N ASP A 30 10.35 -14.70 6.98
CA ASP A 30 9.07 -15.19 6.45
C ASP A 30 8.01 -14.09 6.43
N VAL A 31 7.92 -13.29 7.51
CA VAL A 31 7.01 -12.15 7.57
C VAL A 31 7.35 -11.12 6.49
N ILE A 32 8.64 -10.79 6.30
CA ILE A 32 9.06 -9.84 5.26
C ILE A 32 8.75 -10.38 3.86
N ARG A 33 9.08 -11.64 3.59
CA ARG A 33 8.82 -12.29 2.29
C ARG A 33 7.33 -12.34 1.98
N ALA A 34 6.48 -12.65 2.95
CA ALA A 34 5.03 -12.67 2.76
C ALA A 34 4.48 -11.27 2.39
N ILE A 35 4.93 -10.23 3.12
CA ILE A 35 4.50 -8.85 2.83
C ILE A 35 4.97 -8.43 1.44
N ASP A 36 6.23 -8.70 1.10
CA ASP A 36 6.78 -8.35 -0.21
C ASP A 36 6.07 -9.09 -1.34
N HIS A 37 5.73 -10.37 -1.14
CA HIS A 37 4.98 -11.17 -2.11
C HIS A 37 3.61 -10.55 -2.41
N VAL A 38 2.86 -10.15 -1.38
CA VAL A 38 1.52 -9.59 -1.53
C VAL A 38 1.55 -8.23 -2.25
N HIS A 39 2.61 -7.43 -2.06
CA HIS A 39 2.82 -6.20 -2.84
C HIS A 39 3.20 -6.49 -4.30
N ARG A 40 4.19 -7.36 -4.54
CA ARG A 40 4.72 -7.63 -5.89
C ARG A 40 3.76 -8.41 -6.78
N SER A 41 2.94 -9.30 -6.21
CA SER A 41 1.91 -10.06 -6.93
C SER A 41 0.77 -9.19 -7.48
N GLY A 42 0.67 -7.93 -7.02
CA GLY A 42 -0.41 -7.01 -7.36
C GLY A 42 -1.74 -7.35 -6.72
N LEU A 43 -1.78 -8.31 -5.77
CA LEU A 43 -3.01 -8.68 -5.06
C LEU A 43 -3.58 -7.49 -4.28
N VAL A 44 -2.71 -6.73 -3.59
CA VAL A 44 -3.12 -5.50 -2.89
C VAL A 44 -3.70 -4.48 -3.86
N HIS A 45 -3.00 -4.25 -4.99
CA HIS A 45 -3.43 -3.28 -5.99
C HIS A 45 -4.80 -3.62 -6.58
N ARG A 46 -5.02 -4.90 -6.92
CA ARG A 46 -6.32 -5.38 -7.42
C ARG A 46 -7.42 -5.25 -6.36
N GLY A 47 -7.14 -5.62 -5.11
CA GLY A 47 -8.11 -5.54 -4.02
C GLY A 47 -8.51 -4.09 -3.69
N ILE A 48 -7.56 -3.16 -3.75
CA ILE A 48 -7.86 -1.73 -3.61
C ILE A 48 -8.75 -1.24 -4.77
N LEU A 49 -8.42 -1.61 -6.01
CA LEU A 49 -9.17 -1.18 -7.18
C LEU A 49 -10.56 -1.83 -7.31
N SER A 50 -10.80 -2.98 -6.67
CA SER A 50 -12.12 -3.62 -6.66
C SER A 50 -13.12 -2.92 -5.72
N ASP A 51 -12.63 -2.22 -4.69
CA ASP A 51 -13.45 -1.42 -3.77
C ASP A 51 -12.70 -0.12 -3.40
N PRO A 52 -12.54 0.81 -4.36
CA PRO A 52 -11.72 1.99 -4.15
C PRO A 52 -12.32 2.93 -3.10
N HIS A 53 -13.63 2.92 -2.90
CA HIS A 53 -14.30 3.76 -1.90
C HIS A 53 -13.87 3.45 -0.46
N LYS A 54 -13.53 2.19 -0.19
CA LYS A 54 -13.06 1.75 1.13
C LYS A 54 -11.62 2.15 1.42
N TYR A 55 -10.78 2.23 0.39
CA TYR A 55 -9.32 2.36 0.55
C TYR A 55 -8.75 3.69 0.06
N LEU A 56 -9.45 4.40 -0.83
CA LEU A 56 -9.03 5.67 -1.40
C LEU A 56 -10.00 6.77 -0.97
N MET A 57 -9.45 7.90 -0.53
CA MET A 57 -10.25 9.08 -0.21
C MET A 57 -10.34 9.99 -1.43
N LYS A 58 -11.56 10.24 -1.92
CA LYS A 58 -11.80 11.30 -2.90
C LYS A 58 -11.62 12.65 -2.22
N ASN A 59 -10.84 13.53 -2.85
CA ASN A 59 -10.66 14.90 -2.37
C ASN A 59 -10.69 15.89 -3.54
N GLY A 60 -11.86 16.48 -3.79
CA GLY A 60 -12.06 17.43 -4.88
C GLY A 60 -11.12 18.66 -4.84
N LYS A 61 -10.57 19.00 -3.66
CA LYS A 61 -9.60 20.10 -3.54
C LYS A 61 -8.27 19.79 -4.24
N ILE A 62 -7.88 18.51 -4.31
CA ILE A 62 -6.63 18.09 -4.98
C ILE A 62 -6.72 18.40 -6.47
N LEU A 63 -7.85 18.08 -7.12
CA LEU A 63 -8.04 18.36 -8.54
C LEU A 63 -7.96 19.86 -8.83
N CYS A 64 -8.65 20.69 -8.03
CA CYS A 64 -8.60 22.15 -8.16
C CYS A 64 -7.16 22.68 -7.99
N PHE A 65 -6.42 22.17 -7.01
CA PHE A 65 -5.05 22.58 -6.76
C PHE A 65 -4.10 22.23 -7.92
N LEU A 66 -4.20 21.01 -8.44
CA LEU A 66 -3.39 20.57 -9.59
C LEU A 66 -3.69 21.39 -10.85
N LYS A 67 -4.98 21.71 -11.10
CA LYS A 67 -5.40 22.60 -12.20
C LYS A 67 -4.81 24.01 -12.05
N MET A 68 -4.95 24.61 -10.87
CA MET A 68 -4.38 25.93 -10.57
C MET A 68 -2.86 25.98 -10.80
N LEU A 69 -2.11 24.94 -10.39
CA LEU A 69 -0.67 24.88 -10.63
C LEU A 69 -0.35 24.86 -12.13
N LYS A 70 -1.09 24.06 -12.92
CA LYS A 70 -0.92 23.99 -14.37
C LYS A 70 -1.26 25.32 -15.05
N GLU A 71 -2.34 25.99 -14.65
CA GLU A 71 -2.75 27.31 -15.15
C GLU A 71 -1.69 28.39 -14.87
N LYS A 72 -0.99 28.28 -13.74
CA LYS A 72 0.15 29.16 -13.39
C LYS A 72 1.47 28.77 -14.08
N GLY A 73 1.42 27.94 -15.13
CA GLY A 73 2.57 27.57 -15.95
C GLY A 73 3.51 26.55 -15.30
N LYS A 74 3.11 25.86 -14.23
CA LYS A 74 3.93 24.79 -13.63
C LYS A 74 3.83 23.51 -14.44
N LYS A 75 4.98 22.88 -14.70
CA LYS A 75 5.05 21.52 -15.26
C LYS A 75 4.99 20.51 -14.13
N LEU A 76 4.00 19.62 -14.17
CA LEU A 76 3.77 18.61 -13.15
C LEU A 76 4.11 17.22 -13.73
N PHE A 77 4.70 16.36 -12.91
CA PHE A 77 4.91 14.95 -13.21
C PHE A 77 4.65 14.12 -11.96
N LEU A 78 4.31 12.85 -12.15
CA LEU A 78 4.11 11.91 -11.06
C LEU A 78 5.20 10.83 -11.15
N LEU A 79 5.94 10.66 -10.07
CA LEU A 79 6.91 9.58 -9.90
C LEU A 79 6.43 8.67 -8.78
N THR A 80 6.24 7.39 -9.08
CA THR A 80 5.68 6.41 -8.16
C THR A 80 6.30 5.04 -8.37
N ASN A 81 6.44 4.28 -7.27
CA ASN A 81 6.90 2.89 -7.29
C ASN A 81 5.77 1.91 -7.66
N SER A 82 4.55 2.41 -7.86
CA SER A 82 3.40 1.58 -8.23
C SER A 82 3.31 1.40 -9.75
N PRO A 83 2.79 0.25 -10.22
CA PRO A 83 2.61 0.00 -11.64
C PRO A 83 1.53 0.92 -12.25
N TYR A 84 1.66 1.20 -13.55
CA TYR A 84 0.79 2.14 -14.27
C TYR A 84 -0.72 1.85 -14.10
N TYR A 85 -1.14 0.59 -14.24
CA TYR A 85 -2.57 0.23 -14.13
C TYR A 85 -3.18 0.62 -12.79
N PHE A 86 -2.40 0.51 -11.70
CA PHE A 86 -2.86 0.85 -10.36
C PHE A 86 -3.01 2.35 -10.21
N VAL A 87 -2.02 3.08 -10.74
CA VAL A 87 -2.00 4.55 -10.71
C VAL A 87 -3.14 5.11 -11.55
N ASP A 88 -3.34 4.63 -12.78
CA ASP A 88 -4.41 5.08 -13.66
C ASP A 88 -5.79 4.84 -13.03
N GLY A 89 -6.05 3.62 -12.55
CA GLY A 89 -7.32 3.29 -11.90
C GLY A 89 -7.59 4.14 -10.65
N GLY A 90 -6.57 4.29 -9.78
CA GLY A 90 -6.70 5.10 -8.57
C GLY A 90 -6.86 6.59 -8.87
N MET A 91 -6.16 7.12 -9.87
CA MET A 91 -6.23 8.53 -10.25
C MET A 91 -7.56 8.88 -10.90
N ARG A 92 -8.13 8.00 -11.73
CA ARG A 92 -9.50 8.18 -12.26
C ARG A 92 -10.50 8.30 -11.12
N PHE A 93 -10.41 7.42 -10.12
CA PHE A 93 -11.27 7.49 -8.94
C PHE A 93 -11.07 8.78 -8.14
N MET A 94 -9.83 9.19 -7.87
CA MET A 94 -9.53 10.35 -7.02
C MET A 94 -9.80 11.70 -7.69
N LEU A 95 -9.74 11.76 -9.03
CA LEU A 95 -9.84 12.99 -9.82
C LEU A 95 -11.15 13.14 -10.62
N GLU A 96 -12.04 12.15 -10.54
CA GLU A 96 -13.48 12.34 -10.79
C GLU A 96 -14.12 13.18 -9.68
#